data_AF-A0A095YZC9-F1
#
_entry.id   AF-A0A095YZC9-F1
#
_cell.length_a   1.000
_cell.length_b   1.000
_cell.length_c   1.000
_cell.angle_alpha   90.00
_cell.angle_beta   90.00
_cell.angle_gamma   90.00
#
_symmetry.space_group_name_H-M   'P 1'
#
loop_
_entity.id
_entity.type
_entity.pdbx_description
1 polymer ?
#
loop_
_entity_poly.entity_id
_entity_poly.type
_entity_poly.pdbx_seq_one_letter_code
_entity_poly.pdbx_strand_id
1 'polypeptide(L)'
;MTPGNQPTEEQIKRWRKYLADEQMERQTYLNLAQRRTGEEAAILQALADAETRHIEHWTSLLGEHAHPAPKPTLYSRVLARFAATFGSIFILALAQRAEQRQSYDVDQDATDAMAADEHIHGEVVRGLAARSRARIAGTFRAAVFGANDGLVSNLALILGIAATGVPNSMVITTGIAGLLAGALSMAAGEYISVTSQRELLEASDPSTDAPVQVSKLNVQQNELELVFRARGDTAEESEEHARIIFDAINRPASEMTTSSIITPRSLLSTKERHRDPSESHAEIGHPWGAAASSFLFFAIGALVPLLPFLFGASGNLGILLSAIVVGVVLMFTGGVVGVLSGKPPVKRAIRQLLIGYGAAAVTYTLGLLFGANGI
;
A
#
# COMPACT_ATOMS: atom_id res chain seq x y z
N MET A 1 23.66 -32.77 -17.95
CA MET A 1 23.49 -33.81 -16.92
C MET A 1 24.17 -35.08 -17.39
N THR A 2 25.12 -35.58 -16.60
CA THR A 2 25.68 -36.92 -16.78
C THR A 2 24.57 -37.94 -16.50
N PRO A 3 24.31 -38.90 -17.41
CA PRO A 3 23.29 -39.92 -17.20
C PRO A 3 23.80 -40.91 -16.16
N GLY A 4 23.15 -41.01 -14.98
CA GLY A 4 23.45 -42.12 -14.07
C GLY A 4 23.16 -41.98 -12.57
N ASN A 5 22.68 -40.86 -12.02
CA ASN A 5 22.38 -40.79 -10.58
C ASN A 5 20.88 -40.56 -10.35
N GLN A 6 20.20 -41.55 -9.75
CA GLN A 6 18.83 -41.37 -9.28
C GLN A 6 18.81 -40.28 -8.19
N PRO A 7 17.81 -39.38 -8.19
CA PRO A 7 17.76 -38.32 -7.21
C PRO A 7 17.56 -38.87 -5.80
N THR A 8 18.27 -38.29 -4.84
CA THR A 8 18.15 -38.67 -3.42
C THR A 8 16.77 -38.30 -2.86
N GLU A 9 16.32 -38.96 -1.79
CA GLU A 9 15.05 -38.61 -1.14
C GLU A 9 14.99 -37.15 -0.69
N GLU A 10 16.12 -36.58 -0.25
CA GLU A 10 16.23 -35.17 0.12
C GLU A 10 16.06 -34.24 -1.08
N GLN A 11 16.65 -34.58 -2.24
CA GLN A 11 16.45 -33.86 -3.49
C GLN A 11 14.99 -33.94 -3.94
N ILE A 12 14.40 -35.13 -3.95
CA ILE A 12 12.98 -35.32 -4.33
C ILE A 12 12.08 -34.47 -3.43
N LYS A 13 12.27 -34.49 -2.11
CA LYS A 13 11.47 -33.69 -1.18
C LYS A 13 11.63 -32.19 -1.43
N ARG A 14 12.85 -31.73 -1.71
CA ARG A 14 13.17 -30.33 -2.00
C ARG A 14 12.57 -29.87 -3.33
N TRP A 15 12.80 -30.60 -4.41
CA TRP A 15 12.25 -30.28 -5.72
C TRP A 15 10.73 -30.33 -5.75
N ARG A 16 10.10 -31.26 -5.02
CA ARG A 16 8.62 -31.28 -4.85
C ARG A 16 8.11 -30.03 -4.13
N LYS A 17 8.86 -29.48 -3.19
CA LYS A 17 8.52 -28.21 -2.54
C LYS A 17 8.60 -27.06 -3.54
N TYR A 18 9.69 -26.96 -4.31
CA TYR A 18 9.83 -25.92 -5.35
C TYR A 18 8.73 -26.02 -6.39
N LEU A 19 8.45 -27.22 -6.91
CA LEU A 19 7.37 -27.44 -7.87
C LEU A 19 6.00 -26.97 -7.35
N ALA A 20 5.66 -27.26 -6.09
CA ALA A 20 4.39 -26.78 -5.49
C ALA A 20 4.33 -25.27 -5.39
N ASP A 21 5.48 -24.67 -5.14
CA ASP A 21 5.67 -23.26 -4.91
C ASP A 21 5.57 -22.47 -6.23
N GLU A 22 6.25 -22.91 -7.29
CA GLU A 22 6.17 -22.31 -8.65
C GLU A 22 4.76 -22.43 -9.23
N GLN A 23 4.10 -23.59 -9.04
CA GLN A 23 2.70 -23.77 -9.46
C GLN A 23 1.76 -22.77 -8.77
N MET A 24 1.99 -22.47 -7.50
CA MET A 24 1.21 -21.50 -6.75
C MET A 24 1.51 -20.06 -7.18
N GLU A 25 2.76 -19.71 -7.45
CA GLU A 25 3.13 -18.38 -8.00
C GLU A 25 2.49 -18.14 -9.35
N ARG A 26 2.64 -19.08 -10.29
CA ARG A 26 2.01 -19.02 -11.60
C ARG A 26 0.51 -18.75 -11.49
N GLN A 27 -0.19 -19.52 -10.67
CA GLN A 27 -1.63 -19.34 -10.49
C GLN A 27 -1.96 -17.98 -9.87
N THR A 28 -1.12 -17.49 -8.95
CA THR A 28 -1.29 -16.18 -8.33
C THR A 28 -1.14 -15.06 -9.36
N TYR A 29 -0.10 -15.11 -10.21
CA TYR A 29 0.10 -14.15 -11.29
C TYR A 29 -1.05 -14.14 -12.29
N LEU A 30 -1.52 -15.32 -12.73
CA LEU A 30 -2.67 -15.42 -13.64
C LEU A 30 -3.95 -14.83 -13.04
N ASN A 31 -4.25 -15.16 -11.77
CA ASN A 31 -5.41 -14.61 -11.08
C ASN A 31 -5.34 -13.07 -10.95
N LEU A 32 -4.14 -12.53 -10.74
CA LEU A 32 -3.93 -11.08 -10.70
C LEU A 32 -4.07 -10.45 -12.10
N ALA A 33 -3.49 -11.06 -13.13
CA ALA A 33 -3.55 -10.58 -14.51
C ALA A 33 -5.00 -10.45 -15.01
N GLN A 34 -5.86 -11.42 -14.72
CA GLN A 34 -7.29 -11.39 -15.08
C GLN A 34 -8.07 -10.20 -14.51
N ARG A 35 -7.57 -9.58 -13.45
CA ARG A 35 -8.21 -8.44 -12.77
C ARG A 35 -7.58 -7.10 -13.15
N ARG A 36 -6.68 -7.08 -14.12
CA ARG A 36 -5.92 -5.91 -14.56
C ARG A 36 -6.10 -5.67 -16.06
N THR A 37 -5.73 -4.47 -16.49
CA THR A 37 -5.75 -4.06 -17.90
C THR A 37 -4.44 -3.36 -18.25
N GLY A 38 -4.13 -3.28 -19.54
CA GLY A 38 -2.93 -2.60 -20.04
C GLY A 38 -1.62 -3.28 -19.62
N GLU A 39 -0.61 -2.47 -19.35
CA GLU A 39 0.77 -2.92 -19.11
C GLU A 39 0.91 -3.79 -17.85
N GLU A 40 0.19 -3.47 -16.76
CA GLU A 40 0.24 -4.28 -15.52
C GLU A 40 -0.22 -5.73 -15.75
N ALA A 41 -1.25 -5.94 -16.59
CA ALA A 41 -1.73 -7.27 -16.94
C ALA A 41 -0.71 -8.04 -17.78
N ALA A 42 -0.10 -7.37 -18.75
CA ALA A 42 0.93 -7.95 -19.61
C ALA A 42 2.17 -8.39 -18.81
N ILE A 43 2.63 -7.57 -17.87
CA ILE A 43 3.77 -7.91 -17.00
C ILE A 43 3.44 -9.14 -16.14
N LEU A 44 2.26 -9.18 -15.51
CA LEU A 44 1.84 -10.31 -14.68
C LEU A 44 1.71 -11.60 -15.49
N GLN A 45 1.26 -11.50 -16.74
CA GLN A 45 1.19 -12.65 -17.64
C GLN A 45 2.57 -13.15 -18.05
N ALA A 46 3.50 -12.23 -18.36
CA ALA A 46 4.90 -12.58 -18.65
C ALA A 46 5.58 -13.26 -17.45
N LEU A 47 5.32 -12.82 -16.21
CA LEU A 47 5.78 -13.51 -15.00
C LEU A 47 5.20 -14.92 -14.88
N ALA A 48 3.89 -15.10 -15.13
CA ALA A 48 3.26 -16.41 -15.12
C ALA A 48 3.83 -17.37 -16.18
N ASP A 49 4.18 -16.85 -17.35
CA ASP A 49 4.81 -17.60 -18.43
C ASP A 49 6.24 -18.00 -18.08
N ALA A 50 6.97 -17.13 -17.37
CA ALA A 50 8.29 -17.45 -16.83
C ALA A 50 8.25 -18.60 -15.82
N GLU A 51 7.28 -18.61 -14.89
CA GLU A 51 7.11 -19.72 -13.94
C GLU A 51 6.79 -21.05 -14.63
N THR A 52 6.25 -21.04 -15.85
CA THR A 52 6.03 -22.28 -16.62
C THR A 52 7.35 -22.97 -16.93
N ARG A 53 8.41 -22.22 -17.25
CA ARG A 53 9.75 -22.77 -17.49
C ARG A 53 10.33 -23.38 -16.21
N HIS A 54 10.11 -22.75 -15.06
CA HIS A 54 10.56 -23.27 -13.76
C HIS A 54 9.84 -24.58 -13.42
N ILE A 55 8.51 -24.62 -13.63
CA ILE A 55 7.69 -25.83 -13.43
C ILE A 55 8.20 -26.98 -14.32
N GLU A 56 8.49 -26.70 -15.59
CA GLU A 56 9.02 -27.70 -16.53
C GLU A 56 10.38 -28.23 -16.08
N HIS A 57 11.30 -27.35 -15.64
CA HIS A 57 12.60 -27.76 -15.09
C HIS A 57 12.45 -28.71 -13.90
N TRP A 58 11.69 -28.33 -12.88
CA TRP A 58 11.51 -29.17 -11.68
C TRP A 58 10.75 -30.47 -11.99
N THR A 59 9.79 -30.43 -12.91
CA THR A 59 9.08 -31.64 -13.36
C THR A 59 10.03 -32.60 -14.08
N SER A 60 10.94 -32.08 -14.91
CA SER A 60 11.94 -32.89 -15.62
C SER A 60 12.91 -33.57 -14.66
N LEU A 61 13.35 -32.87 -13.61
CA LEU A 61 14.20 -33.41 -12.55
C LEU A 61 13.49 -34.49 -11.73
N LEU A 62 12.21 -34.30 -11.43
CA LEU A 62 11.41 -35.20 -10.60
C LEU A 62 10.99 -36.48 -11.33
N GLY A 63 10.78 -36.43 -12.65
CA GLY A 63 10.29 -37.57 -13.43
C GLY A 63 9.01 -38.16 -12.83
N GLU A 64 9.02 -39.46 -12.53
CA GLU A 64 7.87 -40.16 -11.92
C GLU A 64 7.52 -39.64 -10.51
N HIS A 65 8.49 -39.08 -9.79
CA HIS A 65 8.28 -38.53 -8.44
C HIS A 65 7.56 -37.17 -8.43
N ALA A 66 7.18 -36.62 -9.59
CA ALA A 66 6.35 -35.42 -9.68
C ALA A 66 4.90 -35.69 -9.22
N HIS A 67 4.45 -36.94 -9.27
CA HIS A 67 3.09 -37.34 -8.91
C HIS A 67 3.03 -38.03 -7.54
N PRO A 68 1.96 -37.81 -6.74
CA PRO A 68 0.87 -36.85 -6.94
C PRO A 68 1.35 -35.41 -6.79
N ALA A 69 0.59 -34.45 -7.34
CA ALA A 69 0.95 -33.03 -7.30
C ALA A 69 1.26 -32.58 -5.85
N PRO A 70 2.41 -31.92 -5.62
CA PRO A 70 2.83 -31.55 -4.28
C PRO A 70 1.93 -30.45 -3.72
N LYS A 71 1.68 -30.48 -2.40
CA LYS A 71 0.80 -29.51 -1.74
C LYS A 71 1.61 -28.26 -1.36
N PRO A 72 1.13 -27.06 -1.70
CA PRO A 72 1.78 -25.80 -1.33
C PRO A 72 1.74 -25.59 0.19
N THR A 73 2.72 -24.84 0.70
CA THR A 73 2.81 -24.57 2.14
C THR A 73 1.58 -23.82 2.68
N LEU A 74 1.33 -23.89 3.99
CA LEU A 74 0.23 -23.14 4.63
C LEU A 74 0.36 -21.64 4.37
N TYR A 75 1.58 -21.11 4.46
CA TYR A 75 1.88 -19.71 4.18
C TYR A 75 1.52 -19.34 2.73
N SER A 76 1.95 -20.15 1.75
CA SER A 76 1.63 -19.93 0.32
C SER A 76 0.12 -19.94 0.06
N ARG A 77 -0.64 -20.82 0.73
CA ARG A 77 -2.12 -20.88 0.62
C ARG A 77 -2.82 -19.68 1.23
N VAL A 78 -2.40 -19.25 2.42
CA VAL A 78 -2.92 -18.03 3.05
C VAL A 78 -2.64 -16.84 2.13
N LEU A 79 -1.41 -16.72 1.63
CA LEU A 79 -0.99 -15.65 0.73
C LEU A 79 -1.87 -15.61 -0.54
N ALA A 80 -2.02 -16.74 -1.24
CA ALA A 80 -2.87 -16.82 -2.43
C ALA A 80 -4.35 -16.46 -2.15
N ARG A 81 -4.87 -16.82 -0.98
CA ARG A 81 -6.24 -16.45 -0.59
C ARG A 81 -6.37 -14.96 -0.35
N PHE A 82 -5.40 -14.34 0.32
CA PHE A 82 -5.37 -12.88 0.46
C PHE A 82 -5.19 -12.18 -0.90
N ALA A 83 -4.41 -12.74 -1.84
CA ALA A 83 -4.32 -12.24 -3.22
C ALA A 83 -5.69 -12.24 -3.91
N ALA A 84 -6.41 -13.35 -3.79
CA ALA A 84 -7.72 -13.53 -4.35
C ALA A 84 -8.78 -12.61 -3.71
N THR A 85 -8.60 -12.19 -2.46
CA THR A 85 -9.56 -11.31 -1.75
C THR A 85 -9.23 -9.82 -1.89
N PHE A 86 -7.95 -9.43 -1.85
CA PHE A 86 -7.53 -8.02 -1.79
C PHE A 86 -6.92 -7.48 -3.10
N GLY A 87 -6.78 -8.31 -4.14
CA GLY A 87 -6.45 -7.85 -5.49
C GLY A 87 -5.16 -7.03 -5.58
N SER A 88 -5.28 -5.78 -6.04
CA SER A 88 -4.15 -4.86 -6.31
C SER A 88 -3.23 -4.62 -5.12
N ILE A 89 -3.82 -4.51 -3.93
CA ILE A 89 -3.12 -4.24 -2.66
C ILE A 89 -2.15 -5.40 -2.32
N PHE A 90 -2.28 -6.55 -2.96
CA PHE A 90 -1.60 -7.78 -2.58
C PHE A 90 -0.31 -8.11 -3.35
N ILE A 91 0.00 -7.40 -4.44
CA ILE A 91 1.31 -7.50 -5.12
C ILE A 91 2.47 -7.24 -4.12
N LEU A 92 2.19 -6.45 -3.10
CA LEU A 92 3.07 -6.11 -1.99
C LEU A 92 3.49 -7.28 -1.12
N ALA A 93 2.56 -8.18 -0.85
CA ALA A 93 2.82 -9.39 -0.08
C ALA A 93 3.61 -10.41 -0.91
N LEU A 94 3.45 -10.36 -2.23
CA LEU A 94 4.20 -11.15 -3.21
C LEU A 94 5.67 -10.70 -3.30
N ALA A 95 5.92 -9.38 -3.28
CA ALA A 95 7.27 -8.81 -3.20
C ALA A 95 8.03 -9.27 -1.94
N GLN A 96 7.34 -9.33 -0.80
CA GLN A 96 7.92 -9.81 0.45
C GLN A 96 8.26 -11.31 0.41
N ARG A 97 7.52 -12.11 -0.36
CA ARG A 97 7.82 -13.53 -0.63
C ARG A 97 9.04 -13.68 -1.54
N ALA A 98 9.14 -12.87 -2.58
CA ALA A 98 10.33 -12.84 -3.46
C ALA A 98 11.61 -12.48 -2.69
N GLU A 99 11.54 -11.52 -1.75
CA GLU A 99 12.67 -11.17 -0.86
C GLU A 99 13.09 -12.32 0.07
N GLN A 100 12.13 -13.08 0.61
CA GLN A 100 12.44 -14.24 1.46
C GLN A 100 13.05 -15.42 0.68
N ARG A 101 12.93 -15.40 -0.65
CA ARG A 101 13.42 -16.43 -1.57
C ARG A 101 14.70 -16.11 -2.30
N GLN A 102 15.24 -14.90 -2.19
CA GLN A 102 16.60 -14.55 -2.64
C GLN A 102 17.71 -15.42 -2.01
N SER A 103 17.36 -16.41 -1.18
CA SER A 103 18.24 -17.49 -0.76
C SER A 103 18.39 -18.63 -1.80
N TYR A 104 17.98 -18.45 -3.07
CA TYR A 104 18.27 -19.38 -4.18
C TYR A 104 19.75 -19.42 -4.58
N ASP A 105 20.60 -18.55 -4.03
CA ASP A 105 22.07 -18.53 -4.19
C ASP A 105 22.80 -19.81 -3.74
N VAL A 106 22.10 -20.91 -3.42
CA VAL A 106 22.68 -22.09 -2.74
C VAL A 106 22.24 -23.45 -3.31
N ASP A 107 21.33 -23.53 -4.29
CA ASP A 107 20.89 -24.84 -4.81
C ASP A 107 21.61 -25.21 -6.13
N GLN A 108 22.45 -26.24 -6.07
CA GLN A 108 23.24 -26.74 -7.20
C GLN A 108 22.37 -27.32 -8.34
N ASP A 109 21.11 -27.63 -8.06
CA ASP A 109 20.17 -28.21 -9.01
C ASP A 109 19.35 -27.16 -9.81
N ALA A 110 19.48 -25.87 -9.45
CA ALA A 110 18.90 -24.76 -10.22
C ALA A 110 19.85 -24.32 -11.33
N THR A 111 19.31 -23.89 -12.47
CA THR A 111 20.15 -23.34 -13.56
C THR A 111 20.52 -21.89 -13.28
N ASP A 112 21.68 -21.44 -13.78
CA ASP A 112 22.10 -20.03 -13.70
C ASP A 112 21.03 -19.08 -14.28
N ALA A 113 20.34 -19.51 -15.33
CA ALA A 113 19.24 -18.77 -15.94
C ALA A 113 18.04 -18.64 -15.00
N MET A 114 17.65 -19.71 -14.28
CA MET A 114 16.57 -19.64 -13.29
C MET A 114 16.92 -18.76 -12.10
N ALA A 115 18.17 -18.81 -11.63
CA ALA A 115 18.64 -17.94 -10.57
C ALA A 115 18.55 -16.46 -11.01
N ALA A 116 19.01 -16.14 -12.22
CA ALA A 116 18.90 -14.80 -12.80
C ALA A 116 17.43 -14.36 -12.98
N ASP A 117 16.56 -15.25 -13.50
CA ASP A 117 15.13 -14.99 -13.66
C ASP A 117 14.47 -14.65 -12.31
N GLU A 118 14.79 -15.38 -11.24
CA GLU A 118 14.24 -15.13 -9.89
C GLU A 118 14.69 -13.76 -9.31
N HIS A 119 15.94 -13.34 -9.56
CA HIS A 119 16.40 -12.00 -9.17
C HIS A 119 15.61 -10.89 -9.88
N ILE A 120 15.43 -11.02 -11.19
CA ILE A 120 14.69 -10.05 -12.00
C ILE A 120 13.19 -10.08 -11.67
N HIS A 121 12.61 -11.26 -11.45
CA HIS A 121 11.24 -11.42 -10.94
C HIS A 121 11.03 -10.62 -9.65
N GLY A 122 11.96 -10.74 -8.70
CA GLY A 122 11.94 -9.97 -7.46
C GLY A 122 11.89 -8.46 -7.70
N GLU A 123 12.70 -7.92 -8.62
CA GLU A 123 12.69 -6.50 -8.96
C GLU A 123 11.42 -6.05 -9.67
N VAL A 124 10.91 -6.83 -10.63
CA VAL A 124 9.66 -6.51 -11.34
C VAL A 124 8.49 -6.48 -10.37
N VAL A 125 8.40 -7.47 -9.46
CA VAL A 125 7.36 -7.53 -8.43
C VAL A 125 7.52 -6.37 -7.42
N ARG A 126 8.74 -5.99 -7.04
CA ARG A 126 9.01 -4.78 -6.23
C ARG A 126 8.53 -3.50 -6.93
N GLY A 127 8.79 -3.36 -8.23
CA GLY A 127 8.33 -2.22 -9.04
C GLY A 127 6.80 -2.14 -9.16
N LEU A 128 6.13 -3.27 -9.39
CA LEU A 128 4.66 -3.35 -9.37
C LEU A 128 4.09 -3.03 -7.98
N ALA A 129 4.73 -3.52 -6.92
CA ALA A 129 4.34 -3.24 -5.54
C ALA A 129 4.50 -1.76 -5.19
N ALA A 130 5.58 -1.11 -5.63
CA ALA A 130 5.82 0.33 -5.43
C ALA A 130 4.74 1.18 -6.12
N ARG A 131 4.44 0.90 -7.39
CA ARG A 131 3.35 1.56 -8.14
C ARG A 131 1.99 1.37 -7.45
N SER A 132 1.72 0.16 -6.98
CA SER A 132 0.49 -0.12 -6.23
C SER A 132 0.43 0.64 -4.90
N ARG A 133 1.53 0.73 -4.12
CA ARG A 133 1.57 1.55 -2.90
C ARG A 133 1.24 3.01 -3.20
N ALA A 134 1.84 3.57 -4.25
CA ALA A 134 1.63 4.97 -4.62
C ALA A 134 0.15 5.26 -4.92
N ARG A 135 -0.50 4.42 -5.73
CA ARG A 135 -1.94 4.55 -6.06
C ARG A 135 -2.87 4.38 -4.86
N ILE A 136 -2.46 3.56 -3.88
CA ILE A 136 -3.25 3.20 -2.70
C ILE A 136 -3.00 4.19 -1.54
N ALA A 137 -1.90 4.93 -1.54
CA ALA A 137 -1.40 5.68 -0.39
C ALA A 137 -2.35 6.74 0.16
N GLY A 138 -3.20 7.38 -0.67
CA GLY A 138 -4.16 8.38 -0.18
C GLY A 138 -5.35 7.74 0.56
N THR A 139 -6.18 7.00 -0.18
CA THR A 139 -7.48 6.48 0.30
C THR A 139 -7.36 5.33 1.28
N PHE A 140 -6.38 4.44 1.12
CA PHE A 140 -6.18 3.31 2.03
C PHE A 140 -5.60 3.73 3.37
N ARG A 141 -4.69 4.71 3.35
CA ARG A 141 -4.14 5.31 4.55
C ARG A 141 -5.25 5.92 5.39
N ALA A 142 -6.12 6.72 4.75
CA ALA A 142 -7.28 7.32 5.39
C ALA A 142 -8.24 6.27 5.97
N ALA A 143 -8.54 5.20 5.21
CA ALA A 143 -9.42 4.11 5.65
C ALA A 143 -8.87 3.33 6.85
N VAL A 144 -7.61 2.86 6.77
CA VAL A 144 -7.00 2.05 7.83
C VAL A 144 -6.75 2.86 9.08
N PHE A 145 -6.24 4.09 8.94
CA PHE A 145 -6.09 4.96 10.10
C PHE A 145 -7.44 5.34 10.69
N GLY A 146 -8.47 5.58 9.88
CA GLY A 146 -9.80 5.86 10.40
C GLY A 146 -10.37 4.73 11.22
N ALA A 147 -10.32 3.50 10.69
CA ALA A 147 -10.77 2.34 11.45
C ALA A 147 -9.99 2.13 12.74
N ASN A 148 -8.66 2.23 12.70
CA ASN A 148 -7.83 2.05 13.89
C ASN A 148 -8.01 3.16 14.92
N ASP A 149 -8.14 4.42 14.48
CA ASP A 149 -8.37 5.55 15.35
C ASP A 149 -9.75 5.47 16.00
N GLY A 150 -10.79 5.09 15.25
CA GLY A 150 -12.13 4.82 15.79
C GLY A 150 -12.13 3.69 16.81
N LEU A 151 -11.44 2.58 16.52
CA LEU A 151 -11.29 1.45 17.46
C LEU A 151 -10.65 1.89 18.78
N VAL A 152 -9.50 2.58 18.70
CA VAL A 152 -8.71 2.94 19.89
C VAL A 152 -9.36 4.07 20.67
N SER A 153 -9.76 5.16 20.00
CA SER A 153 -10.35 6.33 20.65
C SER A 153 -11.67 5.98 21.33
N ASN A 154 -12.56 5.25 20.67
CA ASN A 154 -13.86 4.94 21.25
C ASN A 154 -13.76 3.83 22.30
N LEU A 155 -12.87 2.84 22.14
CA LEU A 155 -12.56 1.89 23.22
C LEU A 155 -12.08 2.63 24.47
N ALA A 156 -11.10 3.53 24.32
CA ALA A 156 -10.54 4.27 25.43
C ALA A 156 -11.60 5.15 26.12
N LEU A 157 -12.45 5.83 25.35
CA LEU A 157 -13.55 6.63 25.88
C LEU A 157 -14.53 5.77 26.69
N ILE A 158 -15.07 4.70 26.11
CA ILE A 158 -16.12 3.93 26.78
C ILE A 158 -15.57 3.13 27.97
N LEU A 159 -14.32 2.68 27.94
CA LEU A 159 -13.69 2.03 29.10
C LEU A 159 -13.47 3.03 30.23
N GLY A 160 -13.04 4.25 29.92
CA GLY A 160 -12.91 5.32 30.92
C GLY A 160 -14.24 5.64 31.59
N ILE A 161 -15.31 5.78 30.82
CA ILE A 161 -16.65 6.02 31.36
C ILE A 161 -17.18 4.80 32.10
N ALA A 162 -17.05 3.59 31.55
CA ALA A 162 -17.53 2.39 32.24
C ALA A 162 -16.80 2.13 33.57
N ALA A 163 -15.54 2.56 33.70
CA ALA A 163 -14.76 2.45 34.93
C ALA A 163 -15.30 3.31 36.09
N THR A 164 -16.04 4.38 35.81
CA THR A 164 -16.66 5.21 36.86
C THR A 164 -17.85 4.51 37.53
N GLY A 165 -18.34 3.41 36.95
CA GLY A 165 -19.49 2.66 37.47
C GLY A 165 -20.85 3.22 37.03
N VAL A 166 -20.89 4.10 36.03
CA VAL A 166 -22.15 4.66 35.51
C VAL A 166 -23.05 3.59 34.85
N PRO A 167 -24.37 3.86 34.73
CA PRO A 167 -25.29 2.96 34.04
C PRO A 167 -24.90 2.70 32.58
N ASN A 168 -25.25 1.51 32.08
CA ASN A 168 -24.93 1.08 30.71
C ASN A 168 -25.46 2.05 29.63
N SER A 169 -26.62 2.66 29.87
CA SER A 169 -27.18 3.67 28.96
C SER A 169 -26.23 4.86 28.76
N MET A 170 -25.55 5.31 29.82
CA MET A 170 -24.59 6.40 29.74
C MET A 170 -23.33 5.99 28.96
N VAL A 171 -22.84 4.76 29.13
CA VAL A 171 -21.72 4.22 28.34
C VAL A 171 -22.07 4.21 26.85
N ILE A 172 -23.26 3.71 26.50
CA ILE A 172 -23.74 3.64 25.11
C ILE A 172 -23.90 5.04 24.51
N THR A 173 -24.61 5.94 25.20
CA THR A 173 -24.83 7.31 24.69
C THR A 173 -23.51 8.06 24.52
N THR A 174 -22.57 7.93 25.47
CA THR A 174 -21.25 8.55 25.35
C THR A 174 -20.44 7.96 24.20
N GLY A 175 -20.43 6.65 24.00
CA GLY A 175 -19.71 6.06 22.88
C GLY A 175 -20.35 6.34 21.52
N ILE A 176 -21.67 6.50 21.42
CA ILE A 176 -22.33 6.96 20.18
C ILE A 176 -21.96 8.43 19.91
N ALA A 177 -21.98 9.28 20.93
CA ALA A 177 -21.57 10.68 20.79
C ALA A 177 -20.09 10.79 20.38
N GLY A 178 -19.20 10.01 21.02
CA GLY A 178 -17.77 9.92 20.69
C GLY A 178 -17.54 9.42 19.26
N LEU A 179 -18.28 8.39 18.84
CA LEU A 179 -18.25 7.89 17.46
C LEU A 179 -18.61 8.98 16.46
N LEU A 180 -19.75 9.67 16.66
CA LEU A 180 -20.20 10.71 15.72
C LEU A 180 -19.27 11.92 15.70
N ALA A 181 -18.87 12.40 16.87
CA ALA A 181 -17.95 13.54 17.00
C ALA A 181 -16.60 13.23 16.35
N GLY A 182 -16.03 12.05 16.63
CA GLY A 182 -14.77 11.59 16.05
C GLY A 182 -14.86 11.40 14.54
N ALA A 183 -15.91 10.73 14.05
CA ALA A 183 -16.09 10.49 12.62
C ALA A 183 -16.22 11.81 11.82
N LEU A 184 -17.02 12.77 12.32
CA LEU A 184 -17.17 14.08 11.70
C LEU A 184 -15.87 14.89 11.73
N SER A 185 -15.17 14.89 12.86
CA SER A 185 -13.88 15.57 13.01
C SER A 185 -12.83 15.00 12.04
N MET A 186 -12.76 13.67 11.92
CA MET A 186 -11.85 13.02 10.99
C MET A 186 -12.20 13.31 9.52
N ALA A 187 -13.49 13.30 9.17
CA ALA A 187 -13.94 13.64 7.82
C ALA A 187 -13.56 15.07 7.44
N ALA A 188 -13.80 16.02 8.33
CA ALA A 188 -13.42 17.42 8.14
C ALA A 188 -11.89 17.58 8.02
N GLY A 189 -11.13 16.92 8.89
CA GLY A 189 -9.66 16.94 8.86
C GLY A 189 -9.09 16.39 7.55
N GLU A 190 -9.61 15.27 7.05
CA GLU A 190 -9.13 14.69 5.79
C GLU A 190 -9.56 15.55 4.58
N TYR A 191 -10.77 16.12 4.59
CA TYR A 191 -11.21 17.07 3.55
C TYR A 191 -10.25 18.27 3.46
N ILE A 192 -9.96 18.91 4.59
CA ILE A 192 -9.07 20.07 4.66
C ILE A 192 -7.66 19.68 4.22
N SER A 193 -7.15 18.53 4.70
CA SER A 193 -5.82 18.03 4.33
C SER A 193 -5.68 17.82 2.82
N VAL A 194 -6.62 17.12 2.20
CA VAL A 194 -6.57 16.83 0.75
C VAL A 194 -6.78 18.10 -0.08
N THR A 195 -7.67 19.00 0.37
CA THR A 195 -7.89 20.30 -0.29
C THR A 195 -6.62 21.14 -0.24
N SER A 196 -6.00 21.28 0.93
CA SER A 196 -4.76 22.06 1.08
C SER A 196 -3.59 21.45 0.29
N GLN A 197 -3.45 20.12 0.22
CA GLN A 197 -2.45 19.48 -0.61
C GLN A 197 -2.64 19.80 -2.10
N ARG A 198 -3.89 19.84 -2.58
CA ARG A 198 -4.21 20.24 -3.95
C ARG A 198 -3.90 21.71 -4.21
N GLU A 199 -4.32 22.60 -3.32
CA GLU A 199 -4.02 24.04 -3.42
C GLU A 199 -2.51 24.31 -3.44
N LEU A 200 -1.72 23.56 -2.66
CA LEU A 200 -0.25 23.66 -2.67
C LEU A 200 0.37 23.17 -3.99
N LEU A 201 -0.17 22.10 -4.59
CA LEU A 201 0.27 21.66 -5.91
C LEU A 201 -0.11 22.67 -6.99
N GLU A 202 -1.35 23.16 -6.98
CA GLU A 202 -1.82 24.17 -7.93
C GLU A 202 -1.02 25.47 -7.83
N ALA A 203 -0.59 25.85 -6.63
CA ALA A 203 0.29 27.01 -6.43
C ALA A 203 1.72 26.79 -6.96
N SER A 204 2.14 25.54 -7.14
CA SER A 204 3.46 25.16 -7.65
C SER A 204 3.49 25.04 -9.18
N ASP A 205 2.33 25.04 -9.83
CA ASP A 205 2.20 24.94 -11.27
C ASP A 205 2.66 26.22 -11.98
N PRO A 206 3.32 26.13 -13.16
CA PRO A 206 3.64 27.31 -13.95
C PRO A 206 2.36 28.12 -14.26
N SER A 207 2.47 29.44 -14.21
CA SER A 207 1.35 30.31 -14.56
C SER A 207 0.85 30.01 -15.99
N THR A 208 -0.45 30.19 -16.21
CA THR A 208 -1.09 29.94 -17.52
C THR A 208 -0.41 30.71 -18.66
N ASP A 209 0.19 31.86 -18.35
CA ASP A 209 0.89 32.72 -19.31
C ASP A 209 2.37 32.33 -19.51
N ALA A 210 2.95 31.47 -18.67
CA ALA A 210 4.36 31.11 -18.74
C ALA A 210 4.79 30.59 -20.14
N PRO A 211 4.04 29.69 -20.82
CA PRO A 211 4.35 29.27 -22.20
C PRO A 211 4.42 30.43 -23.20
N VAL A 212 3.56 31.44 -23.05
CA VAL A 212 3.47 32.61 -23.93
C VAL A 212 4.59 33.61 -23.65
N GLN A 213 5.06 33.68 -22.40
CA GLN A 213 6.17 34.55 -22.04
C GLN A 213 7.51 33.92 -22.42
N VAL A 214 7.64 32.59 -22.37
CA VAL A 214 8.89 31.91 -22.75
C VAL A 214 9.24 32.10 -24.24
N SER A 215 8.25 32.22 -25.13
CA SER A 215 8.53 32.55 -26.53
C SER A 215 9.01 34.00 -26.75
N LYS A 216 8.91 34.85 -25.73
CA LYS A 216 9.36 36.25 -25.75
C LYS A 216 10.68 36.46 -24.99
N LEU A 217 11.21 35.42 -24.36
CA LEU A 217 12.46 35.52 -23.61
C LEU A 217 13.63 35.86 -24.53
N ASN A 218 14.51 36.76 -24.08
CA ASN A 218 15.76 37.04 -24.75
C ASN A 218 16.83 36.00 -24.33
N VAL A 219 17.27 35.21 -25.30
CA VAL A 219 18.24 34.09 -25.20
C VAL A 219 19.54 34.47 -24.50
N GLN A 220 19.94 35.74 -24.57
CA GLN A 220 21.20 36.21 -24.00
C GLN A 220 21.13 36.47 -22.48
N GLN A 221 19.95 36.39 -21.85
CA GLN A 221 19.75 36.85 -20.46
C GLN A 221 19.64 35.76 -19.38
N ASN A 222 19.90 34.50 -19.72
CA ASN A 222 19.98 33.38 -18.75
C ASN A 222 18.72 33.14 -17.88
N GLU A 223 17.59 33.80 -18.16
CA GLU A 223 16.41 33.77 -17.29
C GLU A 223 15.74 32.40 -17.24
N LEU A 224 15.79 31.63 -18.33
CA LEU A 224 15.23 30.28 -18.38
C LEU A 224 16.07 29.29 -17.54
N GLU A 225 17.40 29.42 -17.56
CA GLU A 225 18.29 28.66 -16.68
C GLU A 225 18.02 29.00 -15.20
N LEU A 226 17.78 30.28 -14.88
CA LEU A 226 17.42 30.71 -13.53
C LEU A 226 16.11 30.07 -13.04
N VAL A 227 15.13 29.88 -13.92
CA VAL A 227 13.88 29.16 -13.60
C VAL A 227 14.18 27.70 -13.24
N PHE A 228 15.05 27.03 -13.99
CA PHE A 228 15.45 25.64 -13.72
C PHE A 228 16.27 25.50 -12.43
N ARG A 229 17.22 26.42 -12.19
CA ARG A 229 17.97 26.49 -10.93
C ARG A 229 17.06 26.74 -9.72
N ALA A 230 16.08 27.64 -9.85
CA ALA A 230 15.10 27.90 -8.78
C ALA A 230 14.23 26.67 -8.45
N ARG A 231 14.10 25.72 -9.38
CA ARG A 231 13.39 24.43 -9.20
C ARG A 231 14.30 23.31 -8.69
N GLY A 232 15.59 23.60 -8.53
CA GLY A 232 16.57 22.73 -7.90
C GLY A 232 17.43 21.92 -8.87
N ASP A 233 17.48 22.29 -10.15
CA ASP A 233 18.44 21.73 -11.11
C ASP A 233 19.87 22.20 -10.77
N THR A 234 20.87 21.36 -11.05
CA THR A 234 22.27 21.82 -10.98
C THR A 234 22.57 22.86 -12.05
N ALA A 235 23.73 23.52 -11.94
CA ALA A 235 24.13 24.52 -12.93
C ALA A 235 24.16 23.94 -14.35
N GLU A 236 24.67 22.72 -14.50
CA GLU A 236 24.82 22.01 -15.76
C GLU A 236 23.46 21.51 -16.30
N GLU A 237 22.63 20.94 -15.44
CA GLU A 237 21.28 20.48 -15.80
C GLU A 237 20.38 21.64 -16.25
N SER A 238 20.45 22.76 -15.53
CA SER A 238 19.66 23.95 -15.84
C SER A 238 19.99 24.56 -17.21
N GLU A 239 21.26 24.54 -17.60
CA GLU A 239 21.72 25.01 -18.91
C GLU A 239 21.23 24.08 -20.02
N GLU A 240 21.36 22.75 -19.81
CA GLU A 240 20.90 21.75 -20.77
C GLU A 240 19.37 21.81 -20.99
N HIS A 241 18.60 21.90 -19.91
CA HIS A 241 17.14 22.02 -19.98
C HIS A 241 16.70 23.33 -20.66
N ALA A 242 17.35 24.45 -20.36
CA ALA A 242 17.10 25.72 -21.04
C ALA A 242 17.34 25.62 -22.56
N ARG A 243 18.43 24.96 -22.97
CA ARG A 243 18.76 24.74 -24.39
C ARG A 243 17.70 23.88 -25.09
N ILE A 244 17.27 22.77 -24.49
CA ILE A 244 16.26 21.87 -25.07
C ILE A 244 14.94 22.60 -25.32
N ILE A 245 14.47 23.39 -24.34
CA ILE A 245 13.20 24.12 -24.47
C ILE A 245 13.32 25.20 -25.55
N PHE A 246 14.45 25.89 -25.58
CA PHE A 246 14.72 26.90 -26.59
C PHE A 246 14.72 26.32 -28.01
N ASP A 247 15.43 25.21 -28.23
CA ASP A 247 15.47 24.53 -29.52
C ASP A 247 14.07 24.06 -29.95
N ALA A 248 13.27 23.58 -28.99
CA ALA A 248 11.89 23.15 -29.27
C ALA A 248 10.98 24.30 -29.70
N ILE A 249 11.12 25.50 -29.10
CA ILE A 249 10.29 26.67 -29.40
C ILE A 249 10.68 27.33 -30.73
N ASN A 250 11.96 27.31 -31.10
CA ASN A 250 12.45 27.95 -32.32
C ASN A 250 12.47 27.04 -33.55
N ARG A 251 12.06 25.77 -33.41
CA ARG A 251 11.91 24.87 -34.56
C ARG A 251 10.80 25.36 -35.50
N PRO A 252 11.05 25.44 -36.81
CA PRO A 252 10.04 25.86 -37.77
C PRO A 252 8.89 24.83 -37.82
N ALA A 253 7.65 25.31 -37.87
CA ALA A 253 6.44 24.48 -37.86
C ALA A 253 6.40 23.42 -39.00
N SER A 254 7.19 23.60 -40.06
CA SER A 254 7.32 22.64 -41.18
C SER A 254 8.03 21.34 -40.82
N GLU A 255 8.79 21.31 -39.72
CA GLU A 255 9.56 20.13 -39.27
C GLU A 255 8.87 19.37 -38.12
N MET A 256 7.70 19.85 -37.68
CA MET A 256 6.98 19.33 -36.52
C MET A 256 6.08 18.15 -36.94
N THR A 257 6.51 16.92 -36.64
CA THR A 257 5.69 15.71 -36.83
C THR A 257 4.57 15.66 -35.77
N THR A 258 3.40 15.09 -36.12
CA THR A 258 2.21 15.03 -35.24
C THR A 258 2.46 14.33 -33.89
N SER A 259 3.50 13.48 -33.78
CA SER A 259 3.95 12.87 -32.52
C SER A 259 4.84 13.77 -31.63
N SER A 260 5.23 14.97 -32.09
CA SER A 260 6.17 15.87 -31.41
C SER A 260 5.50 17.16 -30.89
N ILE A 261 4.18 17.16 -30.69
CA ILE A 261 3.49 18.29 -30.03
C ILE A 261 3.79 18.22 -28.53
N ILE A 262 5.02 18.57 -28.16
CA ILE A 262 5.39 18.85 -26.78
C ILE A 262 5.00 20.31 -26.53
N THR A 263 3.95 20.54 -25.74
CA THR A 263 3.54 21.91 -25.38
C THR A 263 4.62 22.54 -24.49
N PRO A 264 4.95 23.83 -24.66
CA PRO A 264 5.94 24.49 -23.79
C PRO A 264 5.60 24.38 -22.29
N ARG A 265 4.31 24.21 -21.96
CA ARG A 265 3.83 23.91 -20.60
C ARG A 265 4.37 22.59 -20.04
N SER A 266 4.43 21.51 -20.83
CA SER A 266 4.94 20.22 -20.37
C SER A 266 6.46 20.20 -20.22
N LEU A 267 7.16 21.03 -21.00
CA LEU A 267 8.60 21.25 -20.92
C LEU A 267 9.03 22.08 -19.71
N LEU A 268 8.21 23.06 -19.34
CA LEU A 268 8.43 23.89 -18.16
C LEU A 268 8.06 23.20 -16.85
N SER A 269 7.46 22.00 -16.86
CA SER A 269 7.24 21.22 -15.64
C SER A 269 8.47 20.37 -15.32
N THR A 270 9.57 21.00 -14.89
CA THR A 270 10.77 20.28 -14.45
C THR A 270 10.66 19.87 -12.99
N LYS A 271 10.22 18.63 -12.80
CA LYS A 271 10.66 17.61 -11.82
C LYS A 271 9.84 16.32 -11.94
N GLU A 272 8.73 16.38 -12.70
CA GLU A 272 7.82 15.27 -12.92
C GLU A 272 7.87 14.78 -14.38
N ARG A 273 9.07 14.45 -14.90
CA ARG A 273 9.24 13.98 -16.30
C ARG A 273 8.55 12.63 -16.62
N HIS A 274 7.73 12.11 -15.70
CA HIS A 274 6.89 10.93 -15.87
C HIS A 274 5.51 11.02 -15.19
N ARG A 275 5.07 12.17 -14.68
CA ARG A 275 3.74 12.27 -14.06
C ARG A 275 2.89 13.26 -14.84
N ASP A 276 1.83 12.75 -15.43
CA ASP A 276 0.76 13.59 -15.95
C ASP A 276 0.19 14.40 -14.76
N PRO A 277 -0.09 15.72 -14.88
CA PRO A 277 -0.82 16.46 -13.85
C PRO A 277 -2.15 15.78 -13.45
N SER A 278 -2.75 15.00 -14.36
CA SER A 278 -3.89 14.14 -14.05
C SER A 278 -3.54 13.02 -13.05
N GLU A 279 -2.31 12.50 -13.06
CA GLU A 279 -1.81 11.46 -12.16
C GLU A 279 -1.40 12.01 -10.78
N SER A 280 -0.83 13.22 -10.68
CA SER A 280 -0.49 13.83 -9.39
C SER A 280 -1.76 14.16 -8.57
N HIS A 281 -2.80 14.70 -9.22
CA HIS A 281 -4.11 14.91 -8.61
C HIS A 281 -4.89 13.61 -8.34
N ALA A 282 -4.67 12.56 -9.13
CA ALA A 282 -5.25 11.24 -8.88
C ALA A 282 -4.67 10.58 -7.63
N GLU A 283 -3.40 10.82 -7.31
CA GLU A 283 -2.74 10.25 -6.13
C GLU A 283 -3.14 10.88 -4.81
N ILE A 284 -3.37 12.19 -4.79
CA ILE A 284 -3.90 12.90 -3.61
C ILE A 284 -5.39 12.55 -3.40
N GLY A 285 -6.09 12.10 -4.46
CA GLY A 285 -7.50 11.72 -4.41
C GLY A 285 -8.44 12.92 -4.30
N HIS A 286 -9.74 12.67 -4.38
CA HIS A 286 -10.77 13.72 -4.31
C HIS A 286 -11.15 14.02 -2.84
N PRO A 287 -11.15 15.30 -2.38
CA PRO A 287 -11.41 15.66 -0.98
C PRO A 287 -12.65 15.02 -0.37
N TRP A 288 -13.78 15.03 -1.10
CA TRP A 288 -15.02 14.41 -0.65
C TRP A 288 -14.92 12.89 -0.50
N GLY A 289 -14.20 12.22 -1.41
CA GLY A 289 -13.99 10.77 -1.34
C GLY A 289 -13.13 10.38 -0.14
N ALA A 290 -12.08 11.15 0.13
CA ALA A 290 -11.21 10.93 1.28
C ALA A 290 -11.93 11.18 2.61
N ALA A 291 -12.73 12.25 2.69
CA ALA A 291 -13.55 12.59 3.85
C ALA A 291 -14.61 11.52 4.15
N ALA A 292 -15.37 11.09 3.13
CA ALA A 292 -16.41 10.08 3.27
C ALA A 292 -15.84 8.71 3.67
N SER A 293 -14.71 8.32 3.09
CA SER A 293 -13.98 7.10 3.48
C SER A 293 -13.55 7.18 4.95
N SER A 294 -12.88 8.27 5.34
CA SER A 294 -12.43 8.47 6.72
C SER A 294 -13.58 8.41 7.73
N PHE A 295 -14.69 9.10 7.43
CA PHE A 295 -15.91 9.06 8.23
C PHE A 295 -16.39 7.63 8.44
N LEU A 296 -16.57 6.88 7.35
CA LEU A 296 -17.17 5.55 7.39
C LEU A 296 -16.27 4.55 8.12
N PHE A 297 -14.98 4.54 7.81
CA PHE A 297 -14.04 3.63 8.46
C PHE A 297 -13.87 3.95 9.94
N PHE A 298 -13.82 5.23 10.32
CA PHE A 298 -13.85 5.64 11.72
C PHE A 298 -15.11 5.16 12.42
N ALA A 299 -16.28 5.44 11.84
CA ALA A 299 -17.56 5.05 12.41
C ALA A 299 -17.66 3.53 12.60
N ILE A 300 -17.25 2.74 11.60
CA ILE A 300 -17.19 1.28 11.70
C ILE A 300 -16.25 0.84 12.83
N GLY A 301 -15.04 1.42 12.89
CA GLY A 301 -14.06 1.11 13.93
C GLY A 301 -14.57 1.43 15.33
N ALA A 302 -15.18 2.60 15.51
CA ALA A 302 -15.73 3.07 16.77
C ALA A 302 -17.00 2.31 17.19
N LEU A 303 -17.73 1.68 16.26
CA LEU A 303 -18.90 0.86 16.60
C LEU A 303 -18.51 -0.46 17.27
N VAL A 304 -17.37 -1.05 16.88
CA VAL A 304 -16.89 -2.34 17.42
C VAL A 304 -16.83 -2.37 18.96
N PRO A 305 -16.17 -1.43 19.66
CA PRO A 305 -16.11 -1.44 21.13
C PRO A 305 -17.49 -1.31 21.79
N LEU A 306 -18.50 -0.74 21.11
CA LEU A 306 -19.86 -0.60 21.62
C LEU A 306 -20.69 -1.86 21.53
N LEU A 307 -20.36 -2.79 20.62
CA LEU A 307 -21.19 -3.98 20.36
C LEU A 307 -21.56 -4.75 21.64
N PRO A 308 -20.62 -5.09 22.55
CA PRO A 308 -20.98 -5.83 23.77
C PRO A 308 -22.01 -5.10 24.62
N PHE A 309 -21.88 -3.77 24.76
CA PHE A 309 -22.79 -2.95 25.55
C PHE A 309 -24.18 -2.83 24.90
N LEU A 310 -24.23 -2.72 23.56
CA LEU A 310 -25.47 -2.75 22.77
C LEU A 310 -26.20 -4.10 22.87
N PHE A 311 -25.46 -5.21 22.99
CA PHE A 311 -26.02 -6.54 23.21
C PHE A 311 -26.28 -6.88 24.69
N GLY A 312 -26.22 -5.89 25.58
CA GLY A 312 -26.65 -6.02 26.97
C GLY A 312 -25.55 -6.41 27.96
N ALA A 313 -24.29 -6.54 27.54
CA ALA A 313 -23.19 -6.65 28.49
C ALA A 313 -23.02 -5.34 29.27
N SER A 314 -22.68 -5.42 30.54
CA SER A 314 -22.50 -4.24 31.41
C SER A 314 -21.39 -4.45 32.44
N GLY A 315 -20.97 -3.36 33.08
CA GLY A 315 -19.90 -3.36 34.06
C GLY A 315 -18.61 -4.02 33.56
N ASN A 316 -17.96 -4.78 34.44
CA ASN A 316 -16.68 -5.45 34.16
C ASN A 316 -16.78 -6.46 33.00
N LEU A 317 -17.94 -7.11 32.83
CA LEU A 317 -18.14 -8.05 31.72
C LEU A 317 -18.19 -7.31 30.38
N GLY A 318 -18.90 -6.18 30.31
CA GLY A 318 -18.94 -5.33 29.12
C GLY A 318 -17.56 -4.81 28.74
N ILE A 319 -16.80 -4.33 29.73
CA ILE A 319 -15.40 -3.89 29.55
C ILE A 319 -14.52 -5.01 29.00
N LEU A 320 -14.56 -6.21 29.60
CA LEU A 320 -13.75 -7.35 29.17
C LEU A 320 -14.09 -7.78 27.74
N LEU A 321 -15.38 -7.93 27.42
CA LEU A 321 -15.82 -8.32 26.08
C LEU A 321 -15.43 -7.26 25.03
N SER A 322 -15.57 -5.98 25.36
CA SER A 322 -15.16 -4.88 24.48
C SER A 322 -13.66 -4.91 24.21
N ALA A 323 -12.86 -5.07 25.25
CA ALA A 323 -11.41 -5.20 25.13
C ALA A 323 -11.02 -6.40 24.26
N ILE A 324 -11.62 -7.58 24.46
CA ILE A 324 -11.34 -8.79 23.66
C ILE A 324 -11.68 -8.56 22.19
N VAL A 325 -12.88 -8.10 21.89
CA VAL A 325 -13.34 -7.90 20.50
C VAL A 325 -12.44 -6.88 19.80
N VAL A 326 -12.17 -5.74 20.42
CA VAL A 326 -11.26 -4.74 19.85
C VAL A 326 -9.84 -5.29 19.70
N GLY A 327 -9.35 -6.07 20.68
CA GLY A 327 -8.03 -6.69 20.61
C GLY A 327 -7.87 -7.62 19.41
N VAL A 328 -8.87 -8.45 19.12
CA VAL A 328 -8.90 -9.30 17.93
C VAL A 328 -8.86 -8.45 16.65
N VAL A 329 -9.66 -7.38 16.59
CA VAL A 329 -9.69 -6.50 15.42
C VAL A 329 -8.37 -5.75 15.24
N LEU A 330 -7.76 -5.21 16.30
CA LEU A 330 -6.45 -4.53 16.23
C LEU A 330 -5.32 -5.48 15.81
N MET A 331 -5.35 -6.72 16.30
CA MET A 331 -4.39 -7.75 15.87
C MET A 331 -4.56 -8.08 14.39
N PHE A 332 -5.81 -8.19 13.91
CA PHE A 332 -6.12 -8.42 12.51
C PHE A 332 -5.68 -7.24 11.63
N THR A 333 -6.11 -6.01 11.92
CA THR A 333 -5.78 -4.84 11.09
C THR A 333 -4.28 -4.54 11.14
N GLY A 334 -3.62 -4.66 12.30
CA GLY A 334 -2.18 -4.51 12.41
C GLY A 334 -1.38 -5.59 11.67
N GLY A 335 -1.89 -6.83 11.64
CA GLY A 335 -1.35 -7.91 10.83
C GLY A 335 -1.47 -7.61 9.33
N VAL A 336 -2.64 -7.17 8.87
CA VAL A 336 -2.89 -6.74 7.49
C VAL A 336 -1.93 -5.61 7.11
N VAL A 337 -1.82 -4.55 7.92
CA VAL A 337 -0.85 -3.47 7.68
C VAL A 337 0.58 -3.99 7.61
N GLY A 338 0.95 -4.95 8.44
CA GLY A 338 2.27 -5.56 8.40
C GLY A 338 2.56 -6.26 7.08
N VAL A 339 1.62 -7.08 6.60
CA VAL A 339 1.71 -7.74 5.28
C VAL A 339 1.83 -6.70 4.16
N LEU A 340 0.96 -5.69 4.17
CA LEU A 340 0.94 -4.67 3.12
C LEU A 340 2.17 -3.77 3.12
N SER A 341 2.80 -3.59 4.29
CA SER A 341 4.02 -2.79 4.44
C SER A 341 5.30 -3.59 4.19
N GLY A 342 5.23 -4.88 3.88
CA GLY A 342 6.43 -5.72 3.74
C GLY A 342 7.17 -5.96 5.07
N LYS A 343 6.46 -5.95 6.21
CA LYS A 343 7.05 -6.06 7.55
C LYS A 343 6.51 -7.29 8.29
N PRO A 344 7.21 -7.81 9.31
CA PRO A 344 6.73 -8.97 10.06
C PRO A 344 5.33 -8.72 10.65
N PRO A 345 4.28 -9.45 10.22
CA PRO A 345 2.89 -9.10 10.53
C PRO A 345 2.58 -9.18 12.02
N VAL A 346 3.10 -10.21 12.69
CA VAL A 346 2.92 -10.41 14.13
C VAL A 346 3.48 -9.24 14.95
N LYS A 347 4.68 -8.73 14.59
CA LYS A 347 5.27 -7.57 15.29
C LYS A 347 4.42 -6.31 15.12
N ARG A 348 3.80 -6.13 13.94
CA ARG A 348 2.95 -4.98 13.65
C ARG A 348 1.59 -5.07 14.36
N ALA A 349 1.01 -6.26 14.40
CA ALA A 349 -0.19 -6.58 15.17
C ALA A 349 0.01 -6.30 16.67
N ILE A 350 1.07 -6.84 17.28
CA ILE A 350 1.38 -6.64 18.69
C ILE A 350 1.60 -5.16 19.02
N ARG A 351 2.38 -4.44 18.20
CA ARG A 351 2.60 -3.00 18.40
C ARG A 351 1.28 -2.23 18.42
N GLN A 352 0.37 -2.54 17.50
CA GLN A 352 -0.91 -1.85 17.42
C GLN A 352 -1.81 -2.17 18.62
N LEU A 353 -1.84 -3.43 19.06
CA LEU A 353 -2.54 -3.85 20.26
C LEU A 353 -2.01 -3.11 21.50
N LEU A 354 -0.69 -3.03 21.66
CA LEU A 354 -0.05 -2.34 22.80
C LEU A 354 -0.37 -0.85 22.83
N ILE A 355 -0.35 -0.17 21.68
CA ILE A 355 -0.71 1.25 21.60
C ILE A 355 -2.19 1.43 21.97
N GLY A 356 -3.08 0.61 21.39
CA GLY A 356 -4.51 0.69 21.64
C GLY A 356 -4.89 0.42 23.11
N TYR A 357 -4.36 -0.65 23.69
CA TYR A 357 -4.58 -0.96 25.11
C TYR A 357 -3.85 -0.01 26.05
N GLY A 358 -2.71 0.56 25.66
CA GLY A 358 -2.04 1.60 26.41
C GLY A 358 -2.93 2.83 26.59
N ALA A 359 -3.53 3.32 25.49
CA ALA A 359 -4.48 4.43 25.55
C ALA A 359 -5.71 4.10 26.41
N ALA A 360 -6.30 2.92 26.22
CA ALA A 360 -7.46 2.48 27.00
C ALA A 360 -7.15 2.27 28.49
N ALA A 361 -5.95 1.80 28.83
CA ALA A 361 -5.53 1.64 30.23
C ALA A 361 -5.39 2.99 30.94
N VAL A 362 -4.86 4.00 30.25
CA VAL A 362 -4.77 5.37 30.79
C VAL A 362 -6.16 5.92 31.09
N THR A 363 -7.09 5.87 30.13
CA THR A 363 -8.44 6.41 30.33
C THR A 363 -9.26 5.59 31.32
N TYR A 364 -9.11 4.27 31.34
CA TYR A 364 -9.72 3.40 32.35
C TYR A 364 -9.25 3.77 33.77
N THR A 365 -7.94 3.97 33.95
CA THR A 365 -7.37 4.38 35.24
C THR A 365 -7.90 5.76 35.67
N LEU A 366 -7.98 6.72 34.74
CA LEU A 366 -8.59 8.02 35.01
C LEU A 366 -10.08 7.88 35.41
N GLY A 367 -10.82 7.01 34.73
CA GLY A 367 -12.20 6.70 35.07
C GLY A 367 -12.36 6.12 36.48
N LEU A 368 -11.48 5.19 36.88
CA LEU A 368 -11.45 4.68 38.26
C LEU A 368 -11.19 5.80 39.28
N LEU A 369 -10.26 6.72 38.97
CA LEU A 369 -9.95 7.86 39.84
C LEU A 369 -11.13 8.84 39.94
N PHE A 370 -11.81 9.12 38.84
CA PHE A 370 -12.99 10.01 38.85
C PHE A 370 -14.15 9.39 39.61
N GLY A 371 -14.48 8.11 39.33
CA GLY A 371 -15.52 7.37 40.04
C GLY A 371 -15.26 7.28 41.54
N ALA A 372 -14.00 7.08 41.96
CA ALA A 372 -13.63 7.06 43.38
C ALA A 372 -13.80 8.42 44.09
N ASN A 373 -13.75 9.53 43.33
CA ASN A 373 -13.89 10.90 43.86
C ASN A 373 -15.30 11.50 43.64
N GLY A 374 -16.24 10.74 43.06
CA GLY A 374 -17.61 11.20 42.81
C GLY A 374 -17.74 12.29 41.74
N ILE A 375 -16.76 12.39 40.84
CA ILE A 375 -16.77 13.23 39.63
C ILE A 375 -17.04 12.33 38.44
#